data_AF-A0A8S3H8P7-F1
#
_entry.id   AF-A0A8S3H8P7-F1
#
_cell.length_a   1.000
_cell.length_b   1.000
_cell.length_c   1.000
_cell.angle_alpha   90.00
_cell.angle_beta   90.00
_cell.angle_gamma   90.00
#
_symmetry.space_group_name_H-M   'P 1'
#
loop_
_entity.id
_entity.type
_entity.pdbx_description
1 polymer ?
#
loop_
_entity_poly.entity_id
_entity_poly.type
_entity_poly.pdbx_seq_one_letter_code
_entity_poly.pdbx_strand_id
1 'polypeptide(L)'
;MLRLLGGDAVGMSTVHEVTLAAHCGFRTLGIALITNKCLSDYNSTYEAVHEDVIRISKLKADELQQLIFDFVNVLKNNDLENQH
;
A
#
# COMPACT_ATOMS: atom_id res chain seq x y z
N MET A 1 -16.31 -5.64 11.58
CA MET A 1 -15.74 -4.70 12.57
C MET A 1 -14.84 -3.65 11.92
N LEU A 2 -13.75 -4.01 11.22
CA LEU A 2 -12.80 -3.04 10.64
C LEU A 2 -13.44 -1.94 9.77
N ARG A 3 -14.39 -2.31 8.90
CA ARG A 3 -15.16 -1.34 8.10
C ARG A 3 -15.99 -0.37 8.94
N LEU A 4 -16.54 -0.82 10.08
CA LEU A 4 -17.29 0.04 11.00
C LEU A 4 -16.37 1.03 11.74
N LEU A 5 -15.10 0.66 11.93
CA LEU A 5 -14.06 1.53 12.47
C LEU A 5 -13.46 2.47 11.40
N GLY A 6 -13.97 2.45 10.16
CA GLY A 6 -13.51 3.31 9.07
C GLY A 6 -12.30 2.77 8.30
N GLY A 7 -11.93 1.50 8.46
CA GLY A 7 -10.83 0.90 7.69
C GLY A 7 -11.26 0.53 6.26
N ASP A 8 -10.57 1.09 5.27
CA ASP A 8 -10.77 0.80 3.84
C ASP A 8 -9.88 -0.34 3.31
N ALA A 9 -8.76 -0.60 3.98
CA ALA A 9 -7.84 -1.70 3.69
C ALA A 9 -7.29 -2.29 4.99
N VAL A 10 -6.90 -3.56 4.96
CA VAL A 10 -6.27 -4.24 6.10
C VAL A 10 -4.99 -4.92 5.65
N GLY A 11 -3.95 -4.76 6.46
CA GLY A 11 -2.66 -5.42 6.29
C GLY A 11 -2.11 -5.83 7.66
N MET A 12 -0.98 -6.53 7.64
CA MET A 12 -0.32 -7.05 8.85
C MET A 12 0.99 -6.33 9.17
N SER A 13 1.27 -5.21 8.50
CA SER A 13 2.53 -4.47 8.57
C SER A 13 2.29 -2.95 8.46
N THR A 14 3.34 -2.18 8.19
CA THR A 14 3.34 -0.73 7.85
C THR A 14 3.12 0.21 9.03
N VAL A 15 2.22 -0.11 9.97
CA VAL A 15 1.91 0.78 11.10
C VAL A 15 3.16 1.06 11.96
N HIS A 16 3.95 0.04 12.25
CA HIS A 16 5.14 0.16 13.11
C HIS A 16 6.22 1.00 12.42
N GLU A 17 6.46 0.75 11.14
CA GLU A 17 7.47 1.46 10.34
C GLU A 17 7.13 2.93 10.17
N VAL A 18 5.87 3.26 9.84
CA VAL A 18 5.41 4.64 9.64
C VAL A 18 5.41 5.42 10.95
N THR A 19 5.01 4.79 12.06
CA THR A 19 5.03 5.43 13.39
C THR A 19 6.46 5.82 13.77
N LEU A 20 7.43 4.93 13.56
CA LEU A 20 8.83 5.23 13.82
C LEU A 20 9.38 6.32 12.90
N ALA A 21 9.06 6.26 11.61
CA ALA A 21 9.51 7.28 10.66
C ALA A 21 8.95 8.67 10.98
N ALA A 22 7.67 8.75 11.39
CA ALA A 22 7.05 9.98 11.85
C ALA A 22 7.70 10.50 13.15
N HIS A 23 8.00 9.62 14.11
CA HIS A 23 8.71 9.99 15.33
C HIS A 23 10.11 10.58 15.05
N CYS A 24 10.78 10.10 14.00
CA CYS A 24 12.07 10.63 13.56
C CYS A 24 11.96 11.87 12.63
N GLY A 25 10.76 12.38 12.37
CA GLY A 25 10.55 13.56 11.52
C GLY A 25 10.70 13.33 10.02
N PHE A 26 10.65 12.08 9.56
CA PHE A 26 10.67 11.79 8.12
C PHE A 26 9.32 12.12 7.47
N ARG A 27 9.36 12.68 6.25
CA ARG A 27 8.18 12.72 5.38
C ARG A 27 7.90 11.30 4.87
N THR A 28 6.69 10.80 5.10
CA THR A 28 6.31 9.42 4.77
C THR A 28 5.18 9.39 3.74
N LEU A 29 5.23 8.40 2.85
CA LEU A 29 4.16 8.04 1.92
C LEU A 29 3.87 6.55 2.10
N GLY A 30 2.60 6.21 2.33
CA GLY A 30 2.13 4.82 2.37
C GLY A 30 1.45 4.43 1.06
N ILE A 31 1.80 3.27 0.51
CA ILE A 31 1.15 2.68 -0.66
C ILE A 31 0.73 1.25 -0.31
N ALA A 32 -0.51 0.90 -0.61
CA ALA A 32 -1.03 -0.44 -0.39
C ALA A 32 -1.52 -1.04 -1.72
N LEU A 33 -1.07 -2.25 -2.04
CA LEU A 33 -1.62 -3.04 -3.13
C LEU A 33 -2.77 -3.90 -2.61
N ILE A 34 -3.98 -3.67 -3.10
CA ILE A 34 -5.13 -4.49 -2.73
C ILE A 34 -5.06 -5.81 -3.48
N THR A 35 -4.68 -6.87 -2.79
CA THR A 35 -4.47 -8.20 -3.37
C THR A 35 -5.71 -9.09 -3.28
N ASN A 36 -6.63 -8.81 -2.35
CA ASN A 36 -7.86 -9.55 -2.18
C ASN A 36 -8.98 -8.65 -1.62
N LYS A 37 -10.23 -9.06 -1.86
CA LYS A 37 -11.39 -8.45 -1.22
C LYS A 37 -11.64 -9.12 0.12
N CYS A 38 -11.89 -8.34 1.16
CA CYS A 38 -12.26 -8.87 2.46
C CYS A 38 -13.61 -9.60 2.37
N LEU A 39 -13.63 -10.85 2.81
CA LEU A 39 -14.84 -11.65 2.91
C LEU A 39 -15.60 -11.21 4.16
N SER A 40 -16.86 -10.82 3.97
CA SER A 40 -17.74 -10.36 5.05
C SER A 40 -19.02 -11.19 5.15
N ASP A 41 -19.22 -12.14 4.24
CA ASP A 41 -20.36 -13.05 4.23
C ASP A 41 -19.91 -14.44 4.70
N TYR A 42 -20.63 -14.97 5.69
CA TYR A 42 -20.41 -16.29 6.27
C TYR A 42 -20.76 -17.43 5.32
N ASN A 43 -21.54 -17.16 4.26
CA ASN A 43 -21.92 -18.13 3.22
C ASN A 43 -20.99 -18.10 2.00
N SER A 44 -19.92 -17.30 2.03
CA SER A 44 -18.94 -17.26 0.96
C SER A 44 -18.21 -18.61 0.85
N THR A 45 -18.22 -19.20 -0.35
CA THR A 45 -17.36 -20.36 -0.68
C THR A 45 -15.94 -19.95 -1.06
N TYR A 46 -15.68 -18.65 -1.21
CA TYR A 46 -14.35 -18.13 -1.46
C TYR A 46 -13.63 -17.98 -0.11
N GLU A 47 -12.38 -18.45 -0.03
CA GLU A 47 -11.50 -18.24 1.12
C GLU A 47 -10.37 -17.29 0.72
N ALA A 48 -9.92 -16.45 1.66
CA ALA A 48 -8.76 -15.60 1.43
C ALA A 48 -7.49 -16.46 1.53
N VAL A 49 -7.00 -16.95 0.39
CA VAL A 49 -5.81 -17.81 0.33
C VAL A 49 -4.55 -16.97 0.09
N HIS A 50 -3.47 -17.30 0.82
CA HIS A 50 -2.19 -16.60 0.68
C HIS A 50 -1.60 -16.71 -0.74
N GLU A 51 -1.83 -17.82 -1.44
CA GLU A 51 -1.39 -17.98 -2.83
C GLU A 51 -2.01 -16.95 -3.78
N ASP A 52 -3.28 -16.60 -3.59
CA ASP A 52 -3.92 -15.55 -4.38
C ASP A 52 -3.29 -14.19 -4.13
N VAL A 53 -2.89 -13.92 -2.89
CA VAL A 53 -2.15 -12.70 -2.53
C VAL A 53 -0.83 -12.64 -3.31
N ILE A 54 -0.05 -13.73 -3.33
CA ILE A 54 1.21 -13.81 -4.08
C ILE A 54 0.96 -13.64 -5.58
N ARG A 55 -0.05 -14.32 -6.12
CA ARG A 55 -0.38 -14.30 -7.55
C ARG A 55 -0.73 -12.88 -8.02
N ILE A 56 -1.63 -12.20 -7.32
CA ILE A 56 -2.03 -10.82 -7.65
C ILE A 56 -0.84 -9.86 -7.47
N SER A 57 -0.04 -10.05 -6.42
CA SER A 57 1.17 -9.24 -6.20
C SER A 57 2.14 -9.33 -7.37
N LYS A 58 2.39 -10.53 -7.90
CA LYS A 58 3.24 -10.74 -9.09
C LYS A 58 2.63 -10.11 -10.34
N LEU A 59 1.33 -10.28 -10.55
CA LEU A 59 0.61 -9.72 -11.69
C LEU A 59 0.64 -8.20 -11.74
N LYS A 60 0.72 -7.54 -10.58
CA LYS A 60 0.69 -6.08 -10.44
C LYS A 60 2.04 -5.45 -10.13
N ALA A 61 3.11 -6.24 -10.12
CA ALA A 61 4.46 -5.78 -9.81
C ALA A 61 4.92 -4.66 -10.77
N ASP A 62 4.73 -4.86 -12.07
CA ASP A 62 5.19 -3.89 -13.09
C ASP A 62 4.43 -2.55 -12.97
N GLU A 63 3.11 -2.58 -12.78
CA GLU A 63 2.30 -1.37 -12.57
C GLU A 63 2.71 -0.61 -11.31
N LEU A 64 2.95 -1.33 -10.21
CA LEU A 64 3.41 -0.73 -8.96
C LEU A 64 4.82 -0.15 -9.09
N GLN A 65 5.71 -0.83 -9.83
CA GLN A 65 7.05 -0.35 -10.10
C GLN A 65 7.04 0.95 -10.91
N GLN A 66 6.21 1.04 -11.95
CA GLN A 66 6.07 2.26 -12.74
C GLN A 66 5.55 3.41 -11.89
N LEU A 67 4.53 3.17 -11.04
CA LEU A 67 4.03 4.19 -10.12
C LEU A 67 5.12 4.75 -9.20
N ILE A 68 5.96 3.87 -8.63
CA ILE A 68 7.07 4.29 -7.77
C ILE A 68 8.12 5.06 -8.57
N PHE A 69 8.44 4.62 -9.78
CA PHE A 69 9.40 5.28 -10.66
C PHE A 69 8.95 6.71 -11.00
N ASP A 70 7.70 6.87 -11.41
CA ASP A 70 7.09 8.15 -11.74
C ASP A 70 7.06 9.07 -10.52
N PHE A 71 6.67 8.54 -9.36
CA PHE A 71 6.67 9.30 -8.11
C PHE A 71 8.06 9.84 -7.76
N VAL A 72 9.11 9.01 -7.88
CA VAL A 72 10.49 9.44 -7.61
C VAL A 72 10.96 10.50 -8.62
N ASN A 73 10.57 10.39 -9.89
CA ASN A 73 10.91 11.40 -10.90
C ASN A 73 10.25 12.75 -10.59
N VAL A 74 8.99 12.74 -10.15
CA VAL A 74 8.29 13.96 -9.72
C VAL A 74 9.02 14.61 -8.54
N LEU A 75 9.48 13.82 -7.55
CA LEU A 75 10.24 14.36 -6.43
C LEU A 75 11.55 15.03 -6.86
N LYS A 76 12.32 14.38 -7.75
CA LYS A 76 13.58 14.94 -8.27
C LYS A 76 13.38 16.26 -9.01
N ASN A 77 12.33 16.35 -9.83
CA ASN A 77 12.04 17.57 -10.58
C ASN A 77 11.66 18.72 -9.65
N ASN A 78 10.85 18.45 -8.63
CA ASN A 78 10.50 19.46 -7.62
C ASN A 78 11.72 19.93 -6.83
N ASP A 79 12.66 19.03 -6.48
CA ASP A 79 13.88 19.42 -5.78
C ASP A 79 14.79 20.33 -6.63
N LEU A 80 14.81 20.14 -7.95
CA LEU A 80 15.56 21.00 -8.88
C LEU A 80 14.91 22.39 -9.03
N GLU A 81 13.59 22.46 -9.08
CA GLU A 81 12.86 23.74 -9.16
C GLU A 81 13.01 24.59 -7.90
N ASN A 82 13.13 23.96 -6.73
CA ASN A 82 13.29 24.65 -5.45
C ASN A 82 14.74 25.10 -5.13
N GLN A 83 15.71 24.83 -6.02
CA GLN A 83 17.11 25.28 -5.89
C GLN A 83 17.44 26.55 -6.69
N HIS A 84 16.46 27.14 -7.37
CA HIS A 84 16.54 28.43 -8.05
C HIS A 84 15.66 29.47 -7.34
#